data_AF-A0A7T0C2K4-F1
#
_entry.id   AF-A0A7T0C2K4-F1
#
_cell.length_a   1.000
_cell.length_b   1.000
_cell.length_c   1.000
_cell.angle_alpha   90.00
_cell.angle_beta   90.00
_cell.angle_gamma   90.00
#
_symmetry.space_group_name_H-M   'P 1'
#
loop_
_entity.id
_entity.type
_entity.pdbx_description
1 polymer ?
#
loop_
_entity_poly.entity_id
_entity_poly.type
_entity_poly.pdbx_seq_one_letter_code
_entity_poly.pdbx_strand_id
1 'polypeptide(L)'
;MLEEPLLSKYQAENCPEWFLKYESQLAQYISPVILQFPTAHFTDKHSTHSKGDHDVHSLSKELLDIYKNDPVGKEKISQKIAQDMSIDDFLNIFTLLAYLLCPAIHGQRMDVLFSKAKNGDRDSILKLIQIDKSLITAEWSAKEIRKAQMSGDLAYLKKLSKALSKDALVSSKRNVQLTCVLVLGWELGLKNLKNSELFDYIKSLGIYGSDDPGSLYTEIKRLKLRKRDQPTKKS
;
A
#
# COMPACT_ATOMS: atom_id res chain seq x y z
N MET A 1 -6.01 40.23 17.04
CA MET A 1 -4.96 39.47 16.35
C MET A 1 -4.85 38.14 17.06
N LEU A 2 -5.42 37.08 16.51
CA LEU A 2 -5.24 35.73 17.01
C LEU A 2 -3.97 35.18 16.38
N GLU A 3 -3.01 34.77 17.20
CA GLU A 3 -1.79 34.13 16.73
C GLU A 3 -2.14 32.84 15.98
N GLU A 4 -1.58 32.73 14.78
CA GLU A 4 -1.61 31.51 13.98
C GLU A 4 -1.00 30.36 14.82
N PRO A 5 -1.66 29.20 14.96
CA PRO A 5 -1.15 28.14 15.83
C PRO A 5 0.22 27.68 15.30
N LEU A 6 1.26 27.80 16.14
CA LEU A 6 2.65 27.43 15.85
C LEU A 6 2.80 26.02 15.24
N LEU A 7 1.83 25.14 15.49
CA LEU A 7 1.75 23.78 14.94
C LEU A 7 1.51 23.74 13.41
N SER A 8 0.71 24.66 12.85
CA SER A 8 0.42 24.68 11.41
C SER A 8 1.63 25.16 10.59
N LYS A 9 2.40 26.11 11.13
CA LYS A 9 3.71 26.51 10.57
C LYS A 9 4.74 25.38 10.66
N TYR A 10 4.78 24.67 11.79
CA TYR A 10 5.74 23.59 11.99
C TYR A 10 5.48 22.38 11.07
N GLN A 11 4.22 22.08 10.75
CA GLN A 11 3.83 21.01 9.83
C GLN A 11 4.06 21.38 8.36
N ALA A 12 3.87 22.64 7.96
CA ALA A 12 4.12 23.08 6.59
C ALA A 12 5.64 23.16 6.25
N GLU A 13 6.48 23.55 7.22
CA GLU A 13 7.92 23.73 6.99
C GLU A 13 8.74 22.44 7.09
N ASN A 14 8.22 21.39 7.74
CA ASN A 14 8.94 20.13 7.95
C ASN A 14 8.38 18.94 7.18
N CYS A 15 7.35 19.13 6.35
CA CYS A 15 6.83 18.09 5.50
C CYS A 15 7.77 17.91 4.29
N PRO A 16 8.53 16.81 4.19
CA PRO A 16 9.52 16.68 3.14
C PRO A 16 8.85 16.70 1.76
N GLU A 17 9.41 17.39 0.76
CA GLU A 17 8.82 17.44 -0.61
C GLU A 17 8.53 16.04 -1.18
N TRP A 18 9.33 15.04 -0.82
CA TRP A 18 9.10 13.66 -1.25
C TRP A 18 7.80 13.08 -0.69
N PHE A 19 7.36 13.53 0.50
CA PHE A 19 6.12 13.13 1.15
C PHE A 19 4.90 13.73 0.45
N LEU A 20 4.90 15.04 0.16
CA LEU A 20 3.81 15.69 -0.59
C LEU A 20 3.62 15.06 -1.98
N LYS A 21 4.74 14.69 -2.63
CA LYS A 21 4.73 13.96 -3.89
C LYS A 21 4.19 12.53 -3.73
N TYR A 22 4.59 11.83 -2.68
CA TYR A 22 4.15 10.47 -2.38
C TYR A 22 2.66 10.43 -2.00
N GLU A 23 2.16 11.38 -1.21
CA GLU A 23 0.75 11.53 -0.85
C GLU A 23 -0.10 11.83 -2.09
N SER A 24 0.33 12.74 -2.96
CA SER A 24 -0.34 13.04 -4.23
C SER A 24 -0.43 11.81 -5.14
N GLN A 25 0.66 11.04 -5.25
CA GLN A 25 0.70 9.79 -6.03
C GLN A 25 -0.19 8.72 -5.40
N LEU A 26 -0.09 8.49 -4.08
CA LEU A 26 -0.94 7.53 -3.38
C LEU A 26 -2.41 7.91 -3.48
N ALA A 27 -2.78 9.18 -3.31
CA ALA A 27 -4.15 9.66 -3.43
C ALA A 27 -4.74 9.33 -4.80
N GLN A 28 -3.96 9.41 -5.89
CA GLN A 28 -4.41 9.02 -7.22
C GLN A 28 -4.70 7.52 -7.37
N TYR A 29 -3.90 6.65 -6.72
CA TYR A 29 -4.05 5.19 -6.87
C TYR A 29 -4.94 4.54 -5.81
N ILE A 30 -4.99 5.12 -4.62
CA ILE A 30 -5.53 4.53 -3.41
C ILE A 30 -6.86 5.16 -3.02
N SER A 31 -7.07 6.47 -3.24
CA SER A 31 -8.33 7.14 -2.88
C SER A 31 -9.56 6.44 -3.48
N PRO A 32 -9.58 6.02 -4.77
CA PRO A 32 -10.73 5.30 -5.31
C PRO A 32 -10.91 3.90 -4.69
N VAL A 33 -9.82 3.20 -4.35
CA VAL A 33 -9.85 1.81 -3.87
C VAL A 33 -10.18 1.76 -2.37
N ILE A 34 -9.56 2.61 -1.56
CA ILE A 34 -9.83 2.73 -0.12
C ILE A 34 -11.21 3.34 0.13
N LEU A 35 -11.71 4.24 -0.73
CA LEU A 35 -13.08 4.75 -0.55
C LEU A 35 -14.15 3.75 -1.00
N GLN A 36 -13.83 2.79 -1.88
CA GLN A 36 -14.74 1.73 -2.35
C GLN A 36 -14.72 0.45 -1.50
N PHE A 37 -13.66 0.18 -0.74
CA PHE A 37 -13.54 -1.04 0.07
C PHE A 37 -14.46 -1.09 1.31
N PRO A 38 -14.63 -0.01 2.09
CA PRO A 38 -15.55 0.02 3.25
C PRO A 38 -17.01 -0.11 2.85
N THR A 39 -17.36 0.38 1.65
CA THR A 39 -18.72 0.45 1.10
C THR A 39 -19.28 -0.92 0.69
N ALA A 40 -18.49 -2.00 0.63
CA ALA A 40 -18.99 -3.33 0.25
C ALA A 40 -19.11 -4.32 1.42
N HIS A 41 -18.41 -4.08 2.54
CA HIS A 41 -18.22 -5.11 3.58
C HIS A 41 -18.76 -4.77 4.98
N PHE A 42 -19.21 -3.54 5.24
CA PHE A 42 -19.73 -3.14 6.55
C PHE A 42 -21.26 -3.18 6.68
N THR A 43 -22.01 -3.56 5.64
CA THR A 43 -23.47 -3.43 5.62
C THR A 43 -24.26 -4.54 6.29
N ASP A 44 -23.68 -5.67 6.72
CA ASP A 44 -24.57 -6.83 6.93
C ASP A 44 -24.47 -7.67 8.21
N LYS A 45 -23.64 -7.38 9.23
CA LYS A 45 -23.65 -8.24 10.44
C LYS A 45 -23.62 -7.67 11.86
N HIS A 46 -23.43 -6.38 12.14
CA HIS A 46 -23.29 -5.95 13.55
C HIS A 46 -23.85 -4.58 13.99
N SER A 47 -24.77 -3.90 13.29
CA SER A 47 -25.32 -2.63 13.77
C SER A 47 -26.72 -2.75 14.40
N THR A 48 -26.81 -3.38 15.58
CA THR A 48 -27.91 -3.06 16.51
C THR A 48 -27.52 -1.85 17.35
N HIS A 49 -28.02 -0.68 16.92
CA HIS A 49 -28.25 0.55 17.69
C HIS A 49 -27.05 1.43 18.07
N SER A 50 -26.93 2.56 17.35
CA SER A 50 -26.58 3.88 17.89
C SER A 50 -27.18 4.95 16.96
N LYS A 51 -28.10 5.78 17.50
CA LYS A 51 -28.63 6.96 16.81
C LYS A 51 -27.58 8.06 16.93
N GLY A 52 -26.75 8.22 15.92
CA GLY A 52 -25.71 9.25 15.88
C GLY A 52 -24.61 8.98 14.87
N ASP A 53 -24.46 7.74 14.41
CA ASP A 53 -23.46 7.40 13.41
C ASP A 53 -23.97 7.81 12.02
N HIS A 54 -23.30 8.80 11.42
CA HIS A 54 -23.35 8.97 9.98
C HIS A 54 -23.02 7.62 9.36
N ASP A 55 -24.00 7.02 8.67
CA ASP A 55 -23.83 5.78 7.93
C ASP A 55 -22.53 5.86 7.13
N VAL A 56 -21.63 4.90 7.34
CA VAL A 56 -20.31 4.84 6.68
C VAL A 56 -20.48 4.90 5.16
N HIS A 57 -21.62 4.41 4.62
CA HIS A 57 -22.00 4.60 3.23
C HIS A 57 -22.28 6.06 2.85
N SER A 58 -23.01 6.80 3.67
CA SER A 58 -23.28 8.22 3.46
C SER A 58 -21.98 9.03 3.52
N LEU A 59 -21.13 8.78 4.52
CA LEU A 59 -19.86 9.47 4.67
C LEU A 59 -18.89 9.13 3.52
N SER A 60 -18.80 7.85 3.13
CA SER A 60 -17.99 7.40 1.99
C SER A 60 -18.47 8.04 0.69
N LYS A 61 -19.79 8.07 0.43
CA LYS A 61 -20.37 8.67 -0.77
C LYS A 61 -20.19 10.18 -0.81
N GLU A 62 -20.39 10.86 0.32
CA GLU A 62 -20.17 12.30 0.48
C GLU A 62 -18.69 12.66 0.25
N LEU A 63 -17.76 11.92 0.86
CA LEU A 63 -16.32 12.09 0.63
C LEU A 63 -15.94 11.80 -0.83
N LEU A 64 -16.55 10.79 -1.48
CA LEU A 64 -16.31 10.47 -2.89
C LEU A 64 -16.84 11.57 -3.82
N ASP A 65 -17.99 12.16 -3.52
CA ASP A 65 -18.59 13.24 -4.31
C ASP A 65 -17.84 14.56 -4.12
N ILE A 66 -17.41 14.90 -2.91
CA ILE A 66 -16.52 16.05 -2.66
C ILE A 66 -15.19 15.84 -3.39
N TYR A 67 -14.61 14.64 -3.30
CA TYR A 67 -13.38 14.30 -4.01
C TYR A 67 -13.53 14.29 -5.53
N LYS A 68 -14.72 14.08 -6.11
CA LYS A 68 -14.86 14.11 -7.57
C LYS A 68 -15.10 15.51 -8.12
N ASN A 69 -15.80 16.36 -7.37
CA ASN A 69 -16.42 17.56 -7.95
C ASN A 69 -15.93 18.89 -7.37
N ASP A 70 -15.15 18.90 -6.28
CA ASP A 70 -14.68 20.15 -5.65
C ASP A 70 -13.17 20.13 -5.36
N PRO A 71 -12.33 20.77 -6.20
CA PRO A 71 -10.89 20.87 -5.93
C PRO A 71 -10.56 21.70 -4.68
N VAL A 72 -11.42 22.64 -4.27
CA VAL A 72 -11.24 23.42 -3.03
C VAL A 72 -11.62 22.57 -1.81
N GLY A 73 -12.64 21.72 -1.96
CA GLY A 73 -13.05 20.73 -0.95
C GLY A 73 -11.96 19.68 -0.68
N LYS A 74 -11.23 19.23 -1.71
CA LYS A 74 -10.09 18.31 -1.55
C LYS A 74 -9.02 18.87 -0.64
N GLU A 75 -8.57 20.10 -0.92
CA GLU A 75 -7.52 20.78 -0.16
C GLU A 75 -7.92 20.90 1.32
N LYS A 76 -9.16 21.31 1.60
CA LYS A 76 -9.70 21.45 2.96
C LYS A 76 -9.80 20.11 3.71
N ILE A 77 -10.24 19.05 3.03
CA ILE A 77 -10.31 17.71 3.61
C ILE A 77 -8.90 17.19 3.93
N SER A 78 -7.95 17.32 3.00
CA SER A 78 -6.55 16.93 3.23
C SER A 78 -5.93 17.69 4.41
N GLN A 79 -6.13 19.02 4.48
CA GLN A 79 -5.64 19.83 5.59
C GLN A 79 -6.25 19.42 6.94
N LYS A 80 -7.55 19.14 6.97
CA LYS A 80 -8.23 18.70 8.20
C LYS A 80 -7.76 17.31 8.64
N ILE A 81 -7.62 16.37 7.69
CA ILE A 81 -7.06 15.05 7.96
C ILE A 81 -5.62 15.18 8.50
N ALA A 82 -4.79 16.05 7.93
CA ALA A 82 -3.42 16.27 8.40
C ALA A 82 -3.35 16.93 9.79
N GLN A 83 -4.33 17.77 10.14
CA GLN A 83 -4.42 18.44 11.44
C GLN A 83 -4.92 17.51 12.55
N ASP A 84 -5.88 16.64 12.24
CA ASP A 84 -6.55 15.78 13.22
C ASP A 84 -5.89 14.39 13.35
N MET A 85 -5.05 13.98 12.39
CA MET A 85 -4.39 12.67 12.41
C MET A 85 -3.23 12.65 13.41
N SER A 86 -3.28 11.71 14.35
CA SER A 86 -2.16 11.48 15.25
C SER A 86 -0.95 10.89 14.50
N ILE A 87 0.25 11.11 15.04
CA ILE A 87 1.47 10.49 14.50
C ILE A 87 1.35 8.96 14.45
N ASP A 88 0.68 8.36 15.44
CA ASP A 88 0.48 6.91 15.49
C ASP A 88 -0.44 6.41 14.36
N ASP A 89 -1.54 7.12 14.09
CA ASP A 89 -2.44 6.79 12.98
C ASP A 89 -1.73 6.88 11.63
N PHE A 90 -0.92 7.93 11.47
CA PHE A 90 -0.11 8.12 10.28
C PHE A 90 0.87 6.94 10.08
N LEU A 91 1.60 6.56 11.13
CA LEU A 91 2.54 5.44 11.09
C LEU A 91 1.83 4.10 10.82
N ASN A 92 0.63 3.91 11.36
CA ASN A 92 -0.19 2.72 11.11
C ASN A 92 -0.65 2.64 9.64
N ILE A 93 -1.13 3.74 9.07
CA ILE A 93 -1.51 3.82 7.66
C ILE A 93 -0.30 3.58 6.78
N PHE A 94 0.82 4.24 7.06
CA PHE A 94 2.05 4.06 6.29
C PHE A 94 2.53 2.61 6.34
N THR A 95 2.50 1.99 7.52
CA THR A 95 2.87 0.58 7.71
C THR A 95 1.96 -0.35 6.92
N LEU A 96 0.64 -0.12 6.97
CA LEU A 96 -0.34 -0.87 6.19
C LEU A 96 -0.07 -0.72 4.69
N LEU A 97 0.13 0.50 4.21
CA LEU A 97 0.43 0.78 2.80
C LEU A 97 1.72 0.12 2.36
N ALA A 98 2.80 0.23 3.14
CA ALA A 98 4.06 -0.44 2.84
C ALA A 98 3.89 -1.97 2.78
N TYR A 99 3.08 -2.52 3.69
CA TYR A 99 2.77 -3.95 3.72
C TYR A 99 1.97 -4.42 2.50
N LEU A 100 1.11 -3.56 1.94
CA LEU A 100 0.32 -3.82 0.72
C LEU A 100 1.13 -3.62 -0.57
N LEU A 101 1.91 -2.54 -0.64
CA LEU A 101 2.70 -2.17 -1.81
C LEU A 101 3.87 -3.11 -2.04
N CYS A 102 4.47 -3.63 -0.98
CA CYS A 102 5.64 -4.48 -1.08
C CYS A 102 5.36 -5.78 -1.88
N PRO A 103 4.28 -6.55 -1.62
CA PRO A 103 3.83 -7.63 -2.49
C PRO A 103 3.48 -7.18 -3.91
N ALA A 104 2.84 -6.01 -4.09
CA ALA A 104 2.46 -5.51 -5.40
C ALA A 104 3.69 -5.31 -6.30
N ILE A 105 4.66 -4.56 -5.78
CA ILE A 105 5.84 -4.12 -6.52
C ILE A 105 6.85 -5.28 -6.64
N HIS A 106 7.13 -5.99 -5.54
CA HIS A 106 8.23 -6.96 -5.48
C HIS A 106 7.80 -8.43 -5.42
N GLY A 107 6.51 -8.74 -5.23
CA GLY A 107 6.01 -10.12 -5.12
C GLY A 107 6.43 -10.84 -3.85
N GLN A 108 6.85 -10.09 -2.83
CA GLN A 108 7.25 -10.61 -1.54
C GLN A 108 6.63 -9.73 -0.46
N ARG A 109 6.23 -10.36 0.65
CA ARG A 109 5.77 -9.64 1.84
C ARG A 109 6.93 -8.89 2.49
N MET A 110 6.61 -7.79 3.15
CA MET A 110 7.60 -6.89 3.75
C MET A 110 8.43 -7.58 4.84
N ASP A 111 7.79 -8.40 5.69
CA ASP A 111 8.43 -9.20 6.74
C ASP A 111 9.48 -10.17 6.17
N VAL A 112 9.17 -10.83 5.04
CA VAL A 112 10.09 -11.73 4.35
C VAL A 112 11.29 -10.96 3.79
N LEU A 113 11.07 -9.77 3.21
CA LEU A 113 12.17 -8.93 2.71
C LEU A 113 13.06 -8.45 3.85
N PHE A 114 12.48 -7.98 4.97
CA PHE A 114 13.26 -7.57 6.14
C PHE A 114 14.10 -8.71 6.71
N SER A 115 13.52 -9.90 6.85
CA SER A 115 14.24 -11.07 7.33
C SER A 115 15.46 -11.38 6.45
N LYS A 116 15.30 -11.37 5.13
CA LYS A 116 16.40 -11.59 4.18
C LYS A 116 17.43 -10.47 4.22
N ALA A 117 17.00 -9.21 4.22
CA ALA A 117 17.88 -8.04 4.24
C ALA A 117 18.75 -8.00 5.50
N LYS A 118 18.18 -8.32 6.68
CA LYS A 118 18.92 -8.45 7.94
C LYS A 118 19.98 -9.55 7.89
N ASN A 119 19.79 -10.57 7.04
CA ASN A 119 20.75 -11.64 6.79
C ASN A 119 21.74 -11.31 5.65
N GLY A 120 21.81 -10.06 5.18
CA GLY A 120 22.75 -9.62 4.15
C GLY A 120 22.29 -9.87 2.70
N ASP A 121 21.02 -10.22 2.48
CA ASP A 121 20.48 -10.40 1.13
C ASP A 121 20.36 -9.04 0.40
N ARG A 122 21.36 -8.74 -0.42
CA ARG A 122 21.48 -7.49 -1.17
C ARG A 122 20.27 -7.16 -2.06
N ASP A 123 19.62 -8.16 -2.65
CA ASP A 123 18.41 -7.93 -3.47
C ASP A 123 17.24 -7.42 -2.62
N SER A 124 17.03 -8.03 -1.45
CA SER A 124 16.00 -7.59 -0.51
C SER A 124 16.30 -6.20 0.06
N ILE A 125 17.57 -5.88 0.33
CA ILE A 125 18.00 -4.52 0.74
C ILE A 125 17.59 -3.50 -0.33
N LEU A 126 17.91 -3.76 -1.60
CA LEU A 126 17.60 -2.85 -2.71
C LEU A 126 16.09 -2.65 -2.90
N LYS A 127 15.29 -3.71 -2.75
CA LYS A 127 13.83 -3.64 -2.80
C LYS A 127 13.24 -2.80 -1.67
N LEU A 128 13.73 -3.01 -0.44
CA LEU A 128 13.29 -2.21 0.71
C LEU A 128 13.66 -0.73 0.56
N ILE A 129 14.86 -0.42 0.08
CA ILE A 129 15.30 0.97 -0.20
C ILE A 129 14.43 1.64 -1.28
N GLN A 130 13.92 0.88 -2.26
CA GLN A 130 12.99 1.43 -3.25
C GLN A 130 11.67 1.87 -2.61
N ILE A 131 11.21 1.17 -1.57
CA ILE A 131 9.99 1.51 -0.84
C ILE A 131 10.26 2.68 0.11
N ASP A 132 11.33 2.59 0.91
CA ASP A 132 11.71 3.57 1.90
C ASP A 132 13.22 3.83 1.85
N LYS A 133 13.57 5.03 1.36
CA LYS A 133 14.96 5.45 1.16
C LYS A 133 15.71 5.65 2.47
N SER A 134 14.99 5.89 3.58
CA SER A 134 15.61 6.03 4.90
C SER A 134 16.34 4.76 5.33
N LEU A 135 15.93 3.59 4.80
CA LEU A 135 16.55 2.29 5.09
C LEU A 135 17.99 2.16 4.57
N ILE A 136 18.52 3.14 3.83
CA ILE A 136 19.95 3.19 3.50
C ILE A 136 20.83 3.34 4.76
N THR A 137 20.33 4.00 5.80
CA THR A 137 21.08 4.23 7.04
C THR A 137 20.90 3.12 8.07
N ALA A 138 19.97 2.19 7.85
CA ALA A 138 19.77 1.04 8.73
C ALA A 138 21.06 0.21 8.84
N GLU A 139 21.40 -0.26 10.04
CA GLU A 139 22.69 -0.90 10.32
C GLU A 139 23.03 -2.04 9.35
N TRP A 140 22.07 -2.94 9.09
CA TRP A 140 22.22 -4.07 8.16
C TRP A 140 22.46 -3.61 6.71
N SER A 141 21.83 -2.51 6.31
CA SER A 141 21.97 -1.92 4.97
C SER A 141 23.32 -1.24 4.83
N ALA A 142 23.65 -0.34 5.76
CA ALA A 142 24.90 0.40 5.80
C ALA A 142 26.11 -0.55 5.85
N LYS A 143 26.03 -1.66 6.59
CA LYS A 143 27.07 -2.69 6.63
C LYS A 143 27.35 -3.28 5.24
N GLU A 144 26.32 -3.68 4.50
CA GLU A 144 26.49 -4.23 3.15
C GLU A 144 26.93 -3.18 2.13
N ILE A 145 26.49 -1.93 2.27
CA ILE A 145 26.95 -0.81 1.43
C ILE A 145 28.44 -0.54 1.65
N ARG A 146 28.90 -0.44 2.91
CA ARG A 146 30.32 -0.27 3.23
C ARG A 146 31.16 -1.43 2.72
N LYS A 147 30.68 -2.67 2.89
CA LYS A 147 31.35 -3.86 2.35
C LYS A 147 31.54 -3.74 0.83
N ALA A 148 30.49 -3.35 0.11
CA ALA A 148 30.56 -3.13 -1.33
C ALA A 148 31.55 -2.03 -1.72
N GLN A 149 31.53 -0.89 -1.02
CA GLN A 149 32.47 0.22 -1.23
C GLN A 149 33.94 -0.22 -1.04
N MET A 150 34.24 -0.89 0.07
CA MET A 150 35.60 -1.37 0.37
C MET A 150 36.10 -2.43 -0.63
N SER A 151 35.19 -3.26 -1.13
CA SER A 151 35.52 -4.30 -2.14
C SER A 151 35.54 -3.79 -3.59
N GLY A 152 35.13 -2.54 -3.84
CA GLY A 152 34.98 -2.02 -5.20
C GLY A 152 33.85 -2.69 -6.00
N ASP A 153 32.78 -3.17 -5.36
CA ASP A 153 31.64 -3.83 -6.03
C ASP A 153 30.75 -2.80 -6.75
N LEU A 154 31.23 -2.33 -7.90
CA LEU A 154 30.55 -1.35 -8.74
C LEU A 154 29.18 -1.84 -9.24
N ALA A 155 29.02 -3.16 -9.41
CA ALA A 155 27.76 -3.73 -9.89
C ALA A 155 26.64 -3.55 -8.85
N TYR A 156 26.92 -3.83 -7.58
CA TYR A 156 25.96 -3.59 -6.51
C TYR A 156 25.69 -2.09 -6.31
N LEU A 157 26.72 -1.25 -6.30
CA LEU A 157 26.57 0.21 -6.12
C LEU A 157 25.74 0.85 -7.23
N LYS A 158 25.88 0.38 -8.48
CA LYS A 158 25.02 0.82 -9.60
C LYS A 158 23.56 0.42 -9.40
N LYS A 159 23.30 -0.78 -8.89
CA LYS A 159 21.93 -1.22 -8.54
C LYS A 159 21.34 -0.40 -7.39
N LEU A 160 22.16 -0.04 -6.40
CA LEU A 160 21.78 0.83 -5.28
C LEU A 160 21.41 2.23 -5.75
N SER A 161 22.24 2.84 -6.60
CA SER A 161 21.93 4.13 -7.22
C SER A 161 20.59 4.08 -7.97
N LYS A 162 20.37 3.02 -8.78
CA LYS A 162 19.10 2.81 -9.47
C LYS A 162 17.93 2.65 -8.50
N ALA A 163 18.10 1.96 -7.37
CA ALA A 163 17.07 1.80 -6.35
C ALA A 163 16.66 3.14 -5.72
N LEU A 164 17.62 4.04 -5.47
CA LEU A 164 17.37 5.37 -4.89
C LEU A 164 16.68 6.34 -5.86
N SER A 165 17.01 6.24 -7.15
CA SER A 165 16.44 7.11 -8.19
C SER A 165 15.06 6.65 -8.68
N LYS A 166 14.72 5.37 -8.51
CA LYS A 166 13.53 4.76 -9.09
C LYS A 166 12.33 4.95 -8.16
N ASP A 167 11.26 5.53 -8.70
CA ASP A 167 9.96 5.56 -8.04
C ASP A 167 9.32 4.16 -8.09
N ALA A 168 9.10 3.57 -6.92
CA ALA A 168 8.64 2.19 -6.79
C ALA A 168 7.25 2.01 -7.42
N LEU A 169 6.37 3.01 -7.27
CA LEU A 169 4.99 2.99 -7.76
C LEU A 169 4.92 3.13 -9.28
N VAL A 170 5.64 4.10 -9.84
CA VAL A 170 5.58 4.42 -11.29
C VAL A 170 6.09 3.26 -12.16
N SER A 171 7.05 2.50 -11.66
CA SER A 171 7.70 1.46 -12.46
C SER A 171 6.94 0.13 -12.54
N SER A 172 5.97 -0.04 -11.65
CA SER A 172 5.13 -1.23 -11.63
C SER A 172 4.01 -1.04 -12.64
N LYS A 173 4.18 -1.56 -13.87
CA LYS A 173 3.07 -1.75 -14.82
C LYS A 173 1.97 -2.70 -14.28
N ARG A 174 2.13 -3.22 -13.06
CA ARG A 174 1.18 -4.13 -12.45
C ARG A 174 0.02 -3.36 -11.87
N ASN A 175 -1.12 -4.01 -11.90
CA ASN A 175 -2.35 -3.48 -11.39
C ASN A 175 -2.30 -3.45 -9.85
N VAL A 176 -1.84 -2.31 -9.30
CA VAL A 176 -1.76 -2.07 -7.86
C VAL A 176 -3.15 -2.22 -7.22
N GLN A 177 -4.20 -1.77 -7.92
CA GLN A 177 -5.59 -1.90 -7.46
C GLN A 177 -5.95 -3.37 -7.26
N LEU A 178 -5.71 -4.21 -8.27
CA LEU A 178 -5.90 -5.66 -8.17
C LEU A 178 -5.12 -6.26 -7.00
N THR A 179 -3.85 -5.86 -6.82
CA THR A 179 -3.07 -6.39 -5.70
C THR A 179 -3.67 -5.98 -4.35
N CYS A 180 -4.08 -4.72 -4.19
CA CYS A 180 -4.71 -4.25 -2.97
C CYS A 180 -6.00 -5.02 -2.68
N VAL A 181 -6.87 -5.17 -3.68
CA VAL A 181 -8.12 -5.93 -3.56
C VAL A 181 -7.84 -7.38 -3.18
N LEU A 182 -6.89 -8.03 -3.86
CA LEU A 182 -6.55 -9.40 -3.57
C LEU A 182 -5.97 -9.56 -2.16
N VAL A 183 -5.04 -8.70 -1.73
CA VAL A 183 -4.37 -8.82 -0.42
C VAL A 183 -5.31 -8.49 0.73
N LEU A 184 -6.06 -7.38 0.65
CA LEU A 184 -7.01 -6.96 1.69
C LEU A 184 -8.23 -7.86 1.72
N GLY A 185 -8.83 -8.10 0.55
CA GLY A 185 -10.01 -8.93 0.41
C GLY A 185 -9.74 -10.40 0.76
N TRP A 186 -8.49 -10.86 0.67
CA TRP A 186 -8.15 -12.26 1.00
C TRP A 186 -8.60 -12.65 2.39
N GLU A 187 -8.24 -11.85 3.38
CA GLU A 187 -8.56 -12.11 4.78
C GLU A 187 -10.01 -11.78 5.12
N LEU A 188 -10.65 -10.92 4.32
CA LEU A 188 -12.06 -10.55 4.44
C LEU A 188 -13.03 -11.55 3.79
N GLY A 189 -12.52 -12.61 3.14
CA GLY A 189 -13.33 -13.72 2.67
C GLY A 189 -13.14 -14.10 1.21
N LEU A 190 -12.33 -13.37 0.41
CA LEU A 190 -12.04 -13.77 -0.98
C LEU A 190 -11.40 -15.17 -1.05
N LYS A 191 -10.68 -15.59 -0.01
CA LYS A 191 -10.11 -16.94 0.09
C LYS A 191 -11.16 -18.07 0.09
N ASN A 192 -12.41 -17.75 0.44
CA ASN A 192 -13.52 -18.71 0.51
C ASN A 192 -14.28 -18.84 -0.82
N LEU A 193 -14.05 -17.92 -1.76
CA LEU A 193 -14.70 -17.97 -3.07
C LEU A 193 -14.09 -19.08 -3.93
N LYS A 194 -14.96 -19.73 -4.72
CA LYS A 194 -14.49 -20.59 -5.81
C LYS A 194 -13.73 -19.76 -6.83
N ASN A 195 -12.92 -20.46 -7.60
CA ASN A 195 -12.15 -19.91 -8.70
C ASN A 195 -12.97 -19.00 -9.64
N SER A 196 -14.10 -19.51 -10.14
CA SER A 196 -15.00 -18.75 -11.02
C SER A 196 -15.60 -17.52 -10.33
N GLU A 197 -16.10 -17.69 -9.10
CA GLU A 197 -16.73 -16.62 -8.31
C GLU A 197 -15.74 -15.47 -8.02
N LEU A 198 -14.49 -15.82 -7.68
CA LEU A 198 -13.43 -14.83 -7.47
C LEU A 198 -13.11 -14.08 -8.76
N PHE A 199 -13.03 -14.77 -9.89
CA PHE A 199 -12.78 -14.13 -11.18
C PHE A 199 -13.91 -13.17 -11.56
N ASP A 200 -15.17 -13.61 -11.45
CA ASP A 200 -16.34 -12.79 -11.76
C ASP A 200 -16.43 -11.56 -10.84
N TYR A 201 -16.14 -11.71 -9.54
CA TYR A 201 -16.05 -10.61 -8.59
C TYR A 201 -14.96 -9.61 -8.98
N ILE A 202 -13.74 -10.06 -9.26
CA ILE A 202 -12.63 -9.19 -9.63
C ILE A 202 -12.91 -8.46 -10.95
N LYS A 203 -13.58 -9.13 -11.90
CA LYS A 203 -13.99 -8.53 -13.16
C LYS A 203 -15.08 -7.48 -12.98
N SER A 204 -16.06 -7.72 -12.10
CA SER A 204 -17.17 -6.79 -11.84
C SER A 204 -16.70 -5.47 -11.20
N LEU A 205 -15.57 -5.49 -10.48
CA LEU A 205 -14.92 -4.29 -9.96
C LEU A 205 -14.29 -3.40 -11.05
N GLY A 206 -14.16 -3.87 -12.30
CA GLY A 206 -13.52 -3.13 -13.39
C GLY A 206 -12.01 -2.92 -13.22
N ILE A 207 -11.42 -3.53 -12.20
CA ILE A 207 -9.98 -3.44 -11.89
C ILE A 207 -9.16 -4.51 -12.62
N TYR A 208 -9.78 -5.37 -13.43
CA TYR A 208 -9.10 -6.45 -14.13
C TYR A 208 -9.39 -6.41 -15.62
N GLY A 209 -8.38 -6.03 -16.41
CA GLY A 209 -8.53 -5.84 -17.86
C GLY A 209 -8.32 -7.09 -18.71
N SER A 210 -8.10 -8.26 -18.09
CA SER A 210 -7.90 -9.53 -18.79
C SER A 210 -9.15 -10.40 -18.70
N ASP A 211 -9.57 -10.97 -19.82
CA ASP A 211 -10.66 -11.96 -19.86
C ASP A 211 -10.19 -13.39 -19.53
N ASP A 212 -8.90 -13.58 -19.27
CA ASP A 212 -8.33 -14.88 -18.93
C ASP A 212 -8.25 -15.11 -17.41
N PRO A 213 -8.99 -16.08 -16.84
CA PRO A 213 -8.87 -16.46 -15.44
C PRO A 213 -7.45 -16.96 -15.07
N GLY A 214 -6.73 -17.58 -16.00
CA GLY A 214 -5.37 -18.10 -15.80
C GLY A 214 -4.39 -17.03 -15.32
N SER A 215 -4.46 -15.86 -15.94
CA SER A 215 -3.67 -14.69 -15.56
C SER A 215 -3.97 -14.20 -14.12
N LEU A 216 -5.23 -14.27 -13.67
CA LEU A 216 -5.61 -13.90 -12.30
C LEU A 216 -5.02 -14.90 -11.28
N TYR A 217 -5.10 -16.20 -11.57
CA TYR A 217 -4.51 -17.22 -10.70
C TYR A 217 -2.99 -17.12 -10.62
N THR A 218 -2.35 -16.73 -11.72
CA THR A 218 -0.91 -16.47 -11.74
C THR A 218 -0.57 -15.35 -10.75
N GLU A 219 -1.38 -14.30 -10.69
CA GLU A 219 -1.20 -13.20 -9.75
C GLU A 219 -1.46 -13.62 -8.29
N ILE A 220 -2.53 -14.36 -8.02
CA ILE A 220 -2.81 -14.92 -6.68
C ILE A 220 -1.66 -15.82 -6.20
N LYS A 221 -1.14 -16.68 -7.08
CA LYS A 221 0.00 -17.56 -6.80
C LYS A 221 1.27 -16.76 -6.54
N ARG A 222 1.52 -15.71 -7.33
CA ARG A 222 2.65 -14.78 -7.15
C ARG A 222 2.61 -14.12 -5.77
N LEU A 223 1.42 -13.65 -5.36
CA LEU A 223 1.18 -13.03 -4.07
C LEU A 223 1.19 -14.03 -2.90
N LYS A 224 1.29 -15.34 -3.19
CA LYS A 224 1.28 -16.43 -2.20
C LYS A 224 0.03 -16.45 -1.33
N LEU A 225 -1.10 -16.02 -1.88
CA LEU A 225 -2.36 -15.93 -1.14
C LEU A 225 -3.03 -17.30 -0.96
N ARG A 226 -2.87 -18.23 -1.92
CA ARG A 226 -3.28 -19.63 -1.72
C ARG A 226 -2.15 -20.46 -1.12
N LYS A 227 -2.44 -21.14 -0.01
CA LYS A 227 -1.69 -22.32 0.39
C LYS A 227 -1.91 -23.39 -0.68
N ARG A 228 -0.85 -24.08 -1.11
CA ARG A 228 -1.05 -25.37 -1.78
C ARG A 228 -1.89 -26.20 -0.83
N ASP A 229 -3.00 -26.74 -1.30
CA ASP A 229 -3.60 -27.90 -0.63
C ASP A 229 -2.44 -28.88 -0.44
N GLN A 230 -2.02 -29.09 0.80
CA GLN A 230 -1.11 -30.19 1.04
C GLN A 230 -1.87 -31.42 0.57
N PRO A 231 -1.28 -32.25 -0.31
CA PRO A 231 -1.95 -33.47 -0.72
C PRO A 231 -2.33 -34.19 0.57
N THR A 232 -3.64 -34.34 0.78
CA THR A 232 -4.16 -35.15 1.88
C THR A 232 -3.46 -36.48 1.73
N LYS A 233 -2.55 -36.79 2.67
CA LYS A 233 -1.95 -38.11 2.74
C LYS A 233 -3.13 -39.07 2.81
N LYS A 234 -3.37 -39.81 1.74
CA LYS A 234 -4.35 -40.89 1.74
C LYS A 234 -3.90 -41.84 2.84
N SER A 235 -4.59 -41.79 3.96
CA SER A 235 -4.54 -42.76 5.05
C SER A 235 -5.23 -44.04 4.61
#